data_AF-A0A2N2T9X8-F1
#
_entry.id   AF-A0A2N2T9X8-F1
#
_cell.length_a   1.000
_cell.length_b   1.000
_cell.length_c   1.000
_cell.angle_alpha   90.00
_cell.angle_beta   90.00
_cell.angle_gamma   90.00
#
_symmetry.space_group_name_H-M   'P 1'
#
loop_
_entity.id
_entity.type
_entity.pdbx_description
1 polymer ?
#
loop_
_entity_poly.entity_id
_entity_poly.type
_entity_poly.pdbx_seq_one_letter_code
_entity_poly.pdbx_strand_id
1 'polypeptide(L)'
;DGRFASHWYHELADSEVPPERCFGDSRGTTFRRQVDAWLDRLAPGANANVQAVTVASILALQFRLSDTGEWRRPANVGYGLTYAFPILVALLAARRGDILVIDSPEAHLHPQAQSRMGRMLATFAATGIQLLVETHSDHVLNGARLAVRDRLIESGDLSLLFFAGASAEGHGVTTPRIDGDGRIDEWPEGFFDQSDKDVSRLAGWD
;
A
#
# COMPACT_ATOMS: atom_id res chain seq x y z
N ASP A 1 -10.43 8.74 4.67
CA ASP A 1 -9.55 9.68 5.40
C ASP A 1 -8.80 9.04 6.58
N GLY A 2 -8.99 7.74 6.89
CA GLY A 2 -8.18 7.04 7.91
C GLY A 2 -8.36 7.51 9.35
N ARG A 3 -9.32 8.41 9.63
CA ARG A 3 -9.45 9.12 10.91
C ARG A 3 -9.63 8.24 12.16
N PHE A 4 -10.09 7.00 11.97
CA PHE A 4 -10.30 6.02 13.04
C PHE A 4 -9.17 4.99 13.15
N ALA A 5 -8.11 5.08 12.34
CA ALA A 5 -7.03 4.10 12.36
C ALA A 5 -6.35 4.01 13.73
N SER A 6 -6.14 5.13 14.42
CA SER A 6 -5.56 5.13 15.76
C SER A 6 -6.44 4.39 16.78
N HIS A 7 -7.76 4.52 16.64
CA HIS A 7 -8.71 3.78 17.49
C HIS A 7 -8.63 2.28 17.21
N TRP A 8 -8.74 1.86 15.95
CA TRP A 8 -8.66 0.45 15.59
C TRP A 8 -7.30 -0.18 15.95
N TYR A 9 -6.20 0.55 15.75
CA TYR A 9 -4.89 0.11 16.22
C TYR A 9 -4.89 -0.11 17.74
N HIS A 10 -5.45 0.83 18.51
CA HIS A 10 -5.48 0.73 19.97
C HIS A 10 -6.31 -0.47 20.44
N GLU A 11 -7.50 -0.68 19.88
CA GLU A 11 -8.40 -1.79 20.22
C GLU A 11 -7.80 -3.15 19.83
N LEU A 12 -7.10 -3.23 18.69
CA LEU A 12 -6.58 -4.48 18.15
C LEU A 12 -5.13 -4.78 18.57
N ALA A 13 -4.44 -3.85 19.23
CA ALA A 13 -2.97 -3.87 19.41
C ALA A 13 -2.40 -5.22 19.88
N ASP A 14 -3.09 -5.88 20.81
CA ASP A 14 -2.66 -7.13 21.43
C ASP A 14 -3.45 -8.36 20.92
N SER A 15 -4.31 -8.18 19.91
CA SER A 15 -4.98 -9.28 19.21
C SER A 15 -4.02 -10.00 18.24
N GLU A 16 -4.31 -11.26 17.96
CA GLU A 16 -3.52 -12.07 17.03
C GLU A 16 -3.94 -11.82 15.58
N VAL A 17 -2.94 -11.69 14.70
CA VAL A 17 -3.14 -11.61 13.25
C VAL A 17 -3.02 -13.01 12.67
N PRO A 18 -3.92 -13.41 11.75
CA PRO A 18 -3.83 -14.71 11.10
C PRO A 18 -2.51 -14.89 10.34
N PRO A 19 -1.90 -16.09 10.35
CA PRO A 19 -0.57 -16.34 9.79
C PRO A 19 -0.40 -15.89 8.34
N GLU A 20 -1.44 -16.03 7.52
CA GLU A 20 -1.44 -15.62 6.11
C GLU A 20 -1.28 -14.10 5.89
N ARG A 21 -1.50 -13.29 6.94
CA ARG A 21 -1.33 -11.82 6.92
C ARG A 21 -0.11 -11.35 7.70
N CYS A 22 0.60 -12.27 8.34
CA CYS A 22 1.83 -11.97 9.06
C CYS A 22 2.98 -11.75 8.07
N PHE A 23 3.82 -10.75 8.33
CA PHE A 23 5.01 -10.49 7.55
C PHE A 23 6.13 -11.46 7.95
N GLY A 24 6.27 -12.58 7.22
CA GLY A 24 7.31 -13.58 7.44
C GLY A 24 7.33 -14.14 8.87
N ASP A 25 8.49 -14.66 9.30
CA ASP A 25 8.72 -15.15 10.68
C ASP A 25 9.02 -13.99 11.65
N SER A 26 8.19 -12.94 11.56
CA SER A 26 8.33 -11.72 12.35
C SER A 26 8.31 -12.01 13.85
N ARG A 27 8.86 -11.08 14.65
CA ARG A 27 9.08 -11.19 16.11
C ARG A 27 7.79 -11.35 16.94
N GLY A 28 6.66 -11.75 16.37
CA GLY A 28 5.40 -12.09 17.03
C GLY A 28 4.19 -11.81 16.15
N THR A 29 3.10 -12.49 16.43
CA THR A 29 1.88 -12.51 15.61
C THR A 29 0.85 -11.45 16.01
N THR A 30 1.13 -10.66 17.06
CA THR A 30 0.20 -9.62 17.53
C THR A 30 0.08 -8.47 16.52
N PHE A 31 -1.09 -7.84 16.48
CA PHE A 31 -1.43 -6.75 15.57
C PHE A 31 -0.38 -5.64 15.57
N ARG A 32 0.03 -5.16 16.75
CA ARG A 32 1.03 -4.10 16.87
C ARG A 32 2.38 -4.50 16.26
N ARG A 33 2.79 -5.75 16.44
CA ARG A 33 4.05 -6.27 15.88
C ARG A 33 3.97 -6.40 14.38
N GLN A 34 2.80 -6.77 13.84
CA GLN A 34 2.58 -6.84 12.40
C GLN A 34 2.53 -5.44 11.77
N VAL A 35 1.90 -4.47 12.42
CA VAL A 35 1.96 -3.06 11.96
C VAL A 35 3.41 -2.60 11.89
N ASP A 36 4.20 -2.84 12.94
CA ASP A 36 5.62 -2.48 12.96
C ASP A 36 6.44 -3.22 11.88
N ALA A 37 6.19 -4.51 11.66
CA ALA A 37 6.90 -5.29 10.65
C ALA A 37 6.60 -4.80 9.21
N TRP A 38 5.34 -4.50 8.92
CA TRP A 38 4.95 -3.95 7.61
C TRP A 38 5.42 -2.49 7.44
N LEU A 39 5.40 -1.68 8.50
CA LEU A 39 5.96 -0.31 8.47
C LEU A 39 7.46 -0.32 8.24
N ASP A 40 8.22 -1.17 8.93
CA ASP A 40 9.67 -1.36 8.72
C ASP A 40 9.97 -1.75 7.27
N ARG A 41 9.11 -2.60 6.69
CA ARG A 41 9.22 -2.95 5.27
C ARG A 41 9.02 -1.74 4.36
N LEU A 42 8.10 -0.83 4.65
CA LEU A 42 7.90 0.38 3.83
C LEU A 42 9.01 1.42 4.07
N ALA A 43 9.43 1.61 5.31
CA ALA A 43 10.44 2.55 5.74
C ALA A 43 11.30 1.91 6.84
N PRO A 44 12.58 1.56 6.56
CA PRO A 44 13.43 0.85 7.51
C PRO A 44 13.51 1.55 8.88
N GLY A 45 13.31 0.77 9.94
CA GLY A 45 13.29 1.21 11.33
C GLY A 45 11.96 1.84 11.79
N ALA A 46 10.96 1.96 10.93
CA ALA A 46 9.70 2.60 11.28
C ALA A 46 8.83 1.72 12.19
N ASN A 47 8.36 2.31 13.29
CA ASN A 47 7.36 1.71 14.16
C ASN A 47 6.25 2.71 14.47
N ALA A 48 5.08 2.21 14.83
CA ALA A 48 3.94 3.00 15.25
C ALA A 48 3.46 2.60 16.64
N ASN A 49 2.96 3.58 17.39
CA ASN A 49 2.30 3.36 18.66
C ASN A 49 1.14 4.33 18.82
N VAL A 50 0.10 3.91 19.52
CA VAL A 50 -1.01 4.78 19.91
C VAL A 50 -1.10 4.80 21.42
N GLN A 51 -0.87 5.97 22.00
CA GLN A 51 -0.96 6.19 23.43
C GLN A 51 -2.32 6.77 23.79
N ALA A 52 -3.07 6.08 24.65
CA ALA A 52 -4.29 6.61 25.23
C ALA A 52 -3.97 7.64 26.33
N VAL A 53 -4.52 8.85 26.17
CA VAL A 53 -4.48 9.92 27.17
C VAL A 53 -5.87 10.00 27.79
N THR A 54 -6.13 9.10 28.75
CA THR A 54 -7.48 8.83 29.30
C THR A 54 -8.17 10.08 29.85
N VAL A 55 -7.43 10.95 30.55
CA VAL A 55 -7.97 12.19 31.14
C VAL A 55 -8.52 13.14 30.07
N ALA A 56 -7.97 13.09 28.86
CA ALA A 56 -8.38 13.94 27.74
C ALA A 56 -9.25 13.19 26.71
N SER A 57 -9.51 11.87 26.90
CA SER A 57 -10.15 11.02 25.89
C SER A 57 -9.50 11.11 24.50
N ILE A 58 -8.16 11.27 24.46
CA ILE A 58 -7.39 11.40 23.22
C ILE A 58 -6.57 10.13 22.98
N LEU A 59 -6.52 9.70 21.72
CA LEU A 59 -5.55 8.72 21.23
C LEU A 59 -4.43 9.44 20.47
N ALA A 60 -3.23 9.42 21.04
CA ALA A 60 -2.06 10.06 20.45
C ALA A 60 -1.25 9.06 19.62
N LEU A 61 -1.36 9.16 18.29
CA LEU A 61 -0.50 8.43 17.36
C LEU A 61 0.94 8.95 17.46
N GLN A 62 1.89 8.03 17.47
CA GLN A 62 3.32 8.29 17.52
C GLN A 62 4.06 7.35 16.58
N PHE A 63 5.16 7.84 16.03
CA PHE A 63 6.08 7.06 15.21
C PHE A 63 7.50 7.19 15.72
N ARG A 64 8.34 6.19 15.44
CA ARG A 64 9.80 6.28 15.58
C ARG A 64 10.45 5.64 14.36
N LEU A 65 11.70 6.00 14.08
CA LEU A 65 12.46 5.52 12.91
C LEU A 65 13.64 4.61 13.28
N SER A 66 13.74 4.23 14.55
CA SER A 66 14.68 3.23 15.04
C SER A 66 14.21 2.65 16.36
N ASP A 67 14.67 1.46 16.71
CA ASP A 67 14.29 0.75 17.94
C ASP A 67 14.63 1.53 19.23
N THR A 68 15.66 2.37 19.19
CA THR A 68 16.12 3.20 20.30
C THR A 68 15.77 4.68 20.11
N GLY A 69 15.04 5.03 19.05
CA GLY A 69 14.67 6.39 18.71
C GLY A 69 13.54 6.93 19.58
N GLU A 70 13.42 8.25 19.63
CA GLU A 70 12.32 8.92 20.31
C GLU A 70 11.01 8.77 19.54
N TRP A 71 9.91 8.56 20.27
CA TRP A 71 8.57 8.67 19.74
C TRP A 71 8.27 10.12 19.34
N ARG A 72 7.86 10.30 18.08
CA ARG A 72 7.53 11.60 17.49
C ARG A 72 6.08 11.62 17.03
N ARG A 73 5.47 12.81 17.07
CA ARG A 73 4.13 13.04 16.53
C ARG A 73 4.13 12.92 15.00
N PRO A 74 3.00 12.60 14.36
CA PRO A 74 2.86 12.57 12.91
C PRO A 74 3.38 13.83 12.21
N ALA A 75 3.14 15.01 12.80
CA ALA A 75 3.63 16.30 12.30
C ALA A 75 5.17 16.44 12.26
N ASN A 76 5.89 15.57 12.97
CA ASN A 76 7.35 15.59 13.11
C ASN A 76 8.01 14.37 12.43
N VAL A 77 7.29 13.66 11.56
CA VAL A 77 7.80 12.57 10.73
C VAL A 77 7.41 12.77 9.27
N GLY A 78 8.04 12.04 8.35
CA GLY A 78 7.68 12.10 6.93
C GLY A 78 6.23 11.69 6.68
N TYR A 79 5.53 12.45 5.83
CA TYR A 79 4.10 12.24 5.56
C TYR A 79 3.75 10.83 5.09
N GLY A 80 4.64 10.17 4.32
CA GLY A 80 4.41 8.82 3.82
C GLY A 80 4.08 7.79 4.91
N LEU A 81 4.68 7.88 6.09
CA LEU A 81 4.35 7.00 7.23
C LEU A 81 2.94 7.25 7.77
N THR A 82 2.55 8.52 7.85
CA THR A 82 1.24 8.93 8.36
C THR A 82 0.12 8.48 7.41
N TYR A 83 0.37 8.48 6.09
CA TYR A 83 -0.59 8.03 5.08
C TYR A 83 -0.61 6.50 4.93
N ALA A 84 0.52 5.82 5.10
CA ALA A 84 0.58 4.35 5.07
C ALA A 84 -0.07 3.70 6.31
N PHE A 85 0.04 4.32 7.49
CA PHE A 85 -0.51 3.77 8.73
C PHE A 85 -1.99 3.37 8.67
N PRO A 86 -2.95 4.22 8.23
CA PRO A 86 -4.35 3.83 8.14
C PRO A 86 -4.61 2.69 7.16
N ILE A 87 -3.84 2.62 6.07
CA ILE A 87 -3.92 1.52 5.09
C ILE A 87 -3.50 0.20 5.77
N LEU A 88 -2.39 0.19 6.50
CA LEU A 88 -1.92 -0.99 7.23
C LEU A 88 -2.90 -1.46 8.29
N VAL A 89 -3.45 -0.53 9.07
CA VAL A 89 -4.46 -0.86 10.08
C VAL A 89 -5.69 -1.49 9.42
N ALA A 90 -6.16 -0.94 8.29
CA ALA A 90 -7.29 -1.49 7.57
C ALA A 90 -7.01 -2.90 6.99
N LEU A 91 -5.86 -3.10 6.35
CA LEU A 91 -5.45 -4.39 5.79
C LEU A 91 -5.32 -5.48 6.86
N LEU A 92 -4.71 -5.16 8.00
CA LEU A 92 -4.55 -6.10 9.11
C LEU A 92 -5.87 -6.37 9.85
N ALA A 93 -6.78 -5.40 9.90
CA ALA A 93 -8.08 -5.56 10.56
C ALA A 93 -9.14 -6.27 9.68
N ALA A 94 -8.99 -6.20 8.35
CA ALA A 94 -9.93 -6.78 7.40
C ALA A 94 -10.06 -8.30 7.56
N ARG A 95 -11.18 -8.86 7.11
CA ARG A 95 -11.45 -10.30 7.09
C ARG A 95 -11.59 -10.78 5.66
N ARG A 96 -11.43 -12.09 5.46
CA ARG A 96 -11.72 -12.71 4.17
C ARG A 96 -13.13 -12.34 3.72
N GLY A 97 -13.27 -11.87 2.49
CA GLY A 97 -14.54 -11.40 1.92
C GLY A 97 -14.83 -9.91 2.14
N ASP A 98 -14.04 -9.21 2.96
CA ASP A 98 -14.17 -7.75 3.06
C ASP A 98 -13.65 -7.07 1.78
N ILE A 99 -14.22 -5.91 1.49
CA ILE A 99 -13.80 -5.03 0.39
C ILE A 99 -13.13 -3.80 1.00
N LEU A 100 -11.90 -3.51 0.57
CA LEU A 100 -11.21 -2.28 0.91
C LEU A 100 -11.01 -1.44 -0.34
N VAL A 101 -11.41 -0.17 -0.26
CA VAL A 101 -11.18 0.83 -1.30
C VAL A 101 -10.08 1.76 -0.83
N ILE A 102 -9.02 1.87 -1.62
CA ILE A 102 -7.81 2.62 -1.27
C ILE A 102 -7.52 3.58 -2.42
N ASP A 103 -7.45 4.86 -2.08
CA ASP A 103 -7.12 5.96 -2.98
C ASP A 103 -5.66 6.37 -2.72
N SER A 104 -4.87 6.49 -3.79
CA SER A 104 -3.50 6.98 -3.78
C SER A 104 -2.61 6.40 -2.66
N PRO A 105 -2.46 5.06 -2.55
CA PRO A 105 -1.66 4.42 -1.50
C PRO A 105 -0.17 4.83 -1.54
N GLU A 106 0.30 5.38 -2.66
CA GLU A 106 1.65 5.91 -2.88
C GLU A 106 1.91 7.27 -2.23
N ALA A 107 0.88 7.98 -1.76
CA ALA A 107 0.98 9.39 -1.40
C ALA A 107 2.14 9.64 -0.42
N HIS A 108 3.04 10.55 -0.81
CA HIS A 108 4.25 10.95 -0.07
C HIS A 108 5.26 9.83 0.24
N LEU A 109 5.10 8.63 -0.33
CA LEU A 109 6.09 7.56 -0.23
C LEU A 109 7.21 7.75 -1.26
N HIS A 110 8.43 7.38 -0.87
CA HIS A 110 9.52 7.24 -1.84
C HIS A 110 9.20 6.16 -2.88
N PRO A 111 9.68 6.28 -4.13
CA PRO A 111 9.49 5.29 -5.20
C PRO A 111 9.64 3.83 -4.77
N GLN A 112 10.69 3.52 -4.03
CA GLN A 112 10.93 2.17 -3.51
C GLN A 112 9.80 1.70 -2.58
N ALA A 113 9.32 2.57 -1.69
CA ALA A 113 8.23 2.27 -0.78
C ALA A 113 6.88 2.15 -1.50
N GLN A 114 6.65 2.91 -2.58
CA GLN A 114 5.47 2.76 -3.44
C GLN A 114 5.43 1.35 -4.08
N SER A 115 6.56 0.86 -4.59
CA SER A 115 6.63 -0.52 -5.11
C SER A 115 6.40 -1.57 -4.04
N ARG A 116 6.92 -1.37 -2.82
CA ARG A 116 6.63 -2.25 -1.68
C ARG A 116 5.17 -2.21 -1.26
N MET A 117 4.53 -1.03 -1.30
CA MET A 117 3.10 -0.86 -1.06
C MET A 117 2.26 -1.66 -2.06
N GLY A 118 2.53 -1.55 -3.36
CA GLY A 118 1.84 -2.35 -4.38
C GLY A 118 1.97 -3.86 -4.17
N ARG A 119 3.17 -4.34 -3.83
CA ARG A 119 3.39 -5.76 -3.51
C ARG A 119 2.64 -6.19 -2.25
N MET A 120 2.63 -5.35 -1.22
CA MET A 120 1.91 -5.61 0.03
C MET A 120 0.41 -5.72 -0.22
N LEU A 121 -0.18 -4.78 -0.96
CA LEU A 121 -1.60 -4.83 -1.33
C LEU A 121 -1.94 -6.15 -2.03
N ALA A 122 -1.17 -6.55 -3.05
CA ALA A 122 -1.34 -7.84 -3.72
C ALA A 122 -1.24 -9.05 -2.76
N THR A 123 -0.32 -9.00 -1.79
CA THR A 123 -0.18 -10.06 -0.77
C THR A 123 -1.42 -10.16 0.11
N PHE A 124 -1.99 -9.05 0.55
CA PHE A 124 -3.24 -9.06 1.32
C PHE A 124 -4.44 -9.50 0.47
N ALA A 125 -4.50 -9.11 -0.81
CA ALA A 125 -5.54 -9.57 -1.72
C ALA A 125 -5.56 -11.11 -1.85
N ALA A 126 -4.37 -11.74 -1.92
CA ALA A 126 -4.23 -13.20 -1.96
C ALA A 126 -4.78 -13.91 -0.71
N THR A 127 -4.97 -13.21 0.42
CA THR A 127 -5.61 -13.78 1.63
C THR A 127 -7.15 -13.86 1.52
N GLY A 128 -7.71 -13.38 0.40
CA GLY A 128 -9.13 -13.35 0.10
C GLY A 128 -9.83 -12.06 0.52
N ILE A 129 -9.08 -10.97 0.66
CA ILE A 129 -9.62 -9.61 0.79
C ILE A 129 -9.75 -9.03 -0.62
N GLN A 130 -10.87 -8.39 -0.94
CA GLN A 130 -11.01 -7.70 -2.22
C GLN A 130 -10.47 -6.27 -2.09
N LEU A 131 -9.47 -5.93 -2.90
CA LEU A 131 -8.90 -4.58 -2.93
C LEU A 131 -9.29 -3.85 -4.21
N LEU A 132 -9.86 -2.66 -4.05
CA LEU A 132 -10.03 -1.69 -5.13
C LEU A 132 -9.04 -0.54 -4.88
N VAL A 133 -8.04 -0.42 -5.75
CA VAL A 133 -6.95 0.54 -5.58
C VAL A 133 -6.98 1.51 -6.75
N GLU A 134 -7.10 2.79 -6.45
CA GLU A 134 -6.82 3.87 -7.38
C GLU A 134 -5.37 4.31 -7.18
N THR A 135 -4.64 4.53 -8.27
CA THR A 135 -3.23 4.90 -8.23
C THR A 135 -2.80 5.55 -9.54
N HIS A 136 -1.89 6.51 -9.43
CA HIS A 136 -1.18 7.13 -10.54
C HIS A 136 0.30 6.73 -10.57
N SER A 137 0.70 5.79 -9.71
CA SER A 137 2.08 5.34 -9.56
C SER A 137 2.35 4.09 -10.39
N ASP A 138 3.26 4.21 -11.35
CA ASP A 138 3.85 3.08 -12.06
C ASP A 138 4.54 2.11 -11.07
N HIS A 139 5.12 2.64 -9.98
CA HIS A 139 5.77 1.85 -8.96
C HIS A 139 4.78 0.96 -8.18
N VAL A 140 3.60 1.46 -7.82
CA VAL A 140 2.54 0.65 -7.19
C VAL A 140 2.12 -0.48 -8.12
N LEU A 141 1.85 -0.18 -9.39
CA LEU A 141 1.52 -1.19 -10.40
C LEU A 141 2.64 -2.23 -10.54
N ASN A 142 3.89 -1.79 -10.66
CA ASN A 142 5.05 -2.67 -10.75
C ASN A 142 5.20 -3.54 -9.50
N GLY A 143 4.90 -3.00 -8.31
CA GLY A 143 4.85 -3.77 -7.06
C GLY A 143 3.86 -4.94 -7.12
N ALA A 144 2.64 -4.69 -7.61
CA ALA A 144 1.61 -5.72 -7.78
C ALA A 144 2.01 -6.75 -8.86
N ARG A 145 2.55 -6.31 -9.99
CA ARG A 145 3.07 -7.19 -11.05
C ARG A 145 4.20 -8.09 -10.57
N LEU A 146 5.10 -7.57 -9.75
CA LEU A 146 6.17 -8.36 -9.12
C LEU A 146 5.59 -9.41 -8.15
N ALA A 147 4.45 -9.14 -7.51
CA ALA A 147 3.77 -10.14 -6.66
C ALA A 147 3.22 -11.30 -7.51
N VAL A 148 2.65 -11.02 -8.69
CA VAL A 148 2.23 -12.05 -9.65
C VAL A 148 3.41 -12.90 -10.10
N ARG A 149 4.49 -12.26 -10.59
CA ARG A 149 5.69 -12.95 -11.06
C ARG A 149 6.30 -13.87 -9.98
N ASP A 150 6.26 -13.42 -8.73
CA ASP A 150 6.80 -14.16 -7.60
C ASP A 150 5.79 -15.17 -7.00
N ARG A 151 4.63 -15.38 -7.67
CA ARG A 151 3.55 -16.32 -7.29
C ARG A 151 2.95 -16.07 -5.91
N LEU A 152 2.91 -14.81 -5.48
CA LEU A 152 2.21 -14.40 -4.26
C LEU A 152 0.71 -14.25 -4.47
N ILE A 153 0.31 -13.95 -5.71
CA ILE A 153 -1.08 -13.85 -6.16
C ILE A 153 -1.15 -14.39 -7.59
N GLU A 154 -2.25 -15.04 -7.96
CA GLU A 154 -2.46 -15.50 -9.34
C GLU A 154 -2.74 -14.30 -10.26
N SER A 155 -2.30 -14.37 -11.51
CA SER A 155 -2.52 -13.27 -12.46
C SER A 155 -4.01 -13.01 -12.72
N GLY A 156 -4.86 -14.03 -12.60
CA GLY A 156 -6.32 -13.92 -12.71
C GLY A 156 -6.98 -13.14 -11.56
N ASP A 157 -6.30 -12.98 -10.44
CA ASP A 157 -6.79 -12.23 -9.28
C ASP A 157 -6.32 -10.76 -9.28
N LEU A 158 -5.62 -10.32 -10.33
CA LEU A 158 -5.19 -8.93 -10.54
C LEU A 158 -5.78 -8.37 -11.84
N SER A 159 -6.64 -7.36 -11.72
CA SER A 159 -7.26 -6.68 -12.86
C SER A 159 -6.79 -5.23 -12.96
N LEU A 160 -6.49 -4.77 -14.17
CA LEU A 160 -6.14 -3.37 -14.44
C LEU A 160 -7.28 -2.67 -15.17
N LEU A 161 -7.65 -1.49 -14.69
CA LEU A 161 -8.60 -0.61 -15.37
C LEU A 161 -7.87 0.71 -15.62
N PHE A 162 -7.57 1.00 -16.88
CA PHE A 162 -6.97 2.27 -17.27
C PHE A 162 -8.04 3.20 -17.83
N PHE A 163 -8.12 4.40 -17.26
CA PHE A 163 -9.07 5.44 -17.64
C PHE A 163 -8.37 6.46 -18.54
N ALA A 164 -8.57 6.37 -19.85
CA ALA A 164 -8.00 7.30 -20.83
C ALA A 164 -8.77 8.64 -20.90
N GLY A 165 -9.88 8.77 -20.17
CA GLY A 165 -10.75 9.95 -20.16
C GLY A 165 -12.03 9.76 -20.98
N ALA A 166 -13.00 10.63 -20.75
CA ALA A 166 -14.29 10.55 -21.43
C ALA A 166 -14.15 10.84 -22.93
N SER A 167 -14.76 9.99 -23.76
CA SER A 167 -14.89 10.15 -25.20
C SER A 167 -16.37 10.16 -25.61
N ALA A 168 -16.65 10.40 -26.89
CA ALA A 168 -18.01 10.31 -27.42
C ALA A 168 -18.63 8.89 -27.28
N GLU A 169 -17.79 7.87 -27.06
CA GLU A 169 -18.19 6.45 -26.94
C GLU A 169 -18.29 5.97 -25.48
N GLY A 170 -17.98 6.81 -24.48
CA GLY A 170 -18.11 6.49 -23.07
C GLY A 170 -16.99 7.05 -22.20
N HIS A 171 -16.65 6.35 -21.10
CA HIS A 171 -15.62 6.80 -20.16
C HIS A 171 -14.18 6.44 -20.56
N GLY A 172 -13.96 5.86 -21.75
CA GLY A 172 -12.64 5.53 -22.27
C GLY A 172 -11.85 4.58 -21.36
N VAL A 173 -12.48 3.49 -20.90
CA VAL A 173 -11.84 2.50 -20.03
C VAL A 173 -11.28 1.36 -20.86
N THR A 174 -9.99 1.07 -20.68
CA THR A 174 -9.33 -0.12 -21.23
C THR A 174 -8.96 -1.06 -20.10
N THR A 175 -8.82 -2.35 -20.40
CA THR A 175 -8.53 -3.40 -19.41
C THR A 175 -7.33 -4.21 -19.83
N PRO A 176 -6.10 -3.65 -19.74
CA PRO A 176 -4.88 -4.41 -20.01
C PRO A 176 -4.79 -5.66 -19.14
N ARG A 177 -4.28 -6.75 -19.68
CA ARG A 177 -4.21 -8.03 -18.98
C ARG A 177 -2.79 -8.30 -18.52
N ILE A 178 -2.69 -8.91 -17.34
CA ILE A 178 -1.43 -9.37 -16.77
C ILE A 178 -1.31 -10.88 -16.96
N ASP A 179 -0.18 -11.34 -17.49
CA ASP A 179 0.16 -12.76 -17.59
C ASP A 179 0.81 -13.31 -16.31
N GLY A 180 1.08 -14.62 -16.28
CA GLY A 180 1.71 -15.28 -15.12
C GLY A 180 3.15 -14.82 -14.82
N ASP A 181 3.82 -14.14 -15.76
CA ASP A 181 5.15 -13.55 -15.56
C ASP A 181 5.07 -12.08 -15.11
N GLY A 182 3.85 -11.54 -14.93
CA GLY A 182 3.62 -10.14 -14.58
C GLY A 182 3.81 -9.16 -15.75
N ARG A 183 3.80 -9.63 -17.00
CA ARG A 183 3.83 -8.76 -18.19
C ARG A 183 2.44 -8.26 -18.51
N ILE A 184 2.37 -7.04 -19.04
CA ILE A 184 1.13 -6.45 -19.55
C ILE A 184 1.11 -6.65 -21.07
N ASP A 185 0.00 -7.13 -21.60
CA ASP A 185 -0.19 -7.40 -23.04
C ASP A 185 -0.29 -6.12 -23.88
N GLU A 186 -0.92 -5.09 -23.35
CA GLU A 186 -1.12 -3.79 -23.98
C GLU A 186 -0.71 -2.65 -23.05
N TRP A 187 0.02 -1.67 -23.58
CA TRP A 187 0.34 -0.42 -22.90
C TRP A 187 -0.37 0.72 -23.63
N PRO A 188 -1.56 1.15 -23.17
CA PRO A 188 -2.30 2.24 -23.80
C PRO A 188 -1.49 3.54 -23.79
N GLU A 189 -1.74 4.39 -24.79
CA GLU A 189 -1.18 5.74 -24.83
C GLU A 189 -1.58 6.50 -23.56
N GLY A 190 -0.59 7.17 -22.94
CA GLY A 190 -0.80 7.95 -21.71
C GLY A 190 -0.86 7.12 -20.42
N PHE A 191 -0.65 5.81 -20.45
CA PHE A 191 -0.70 4.99 -19.24
C PHE A 191 0.46 5.30 -18.29
N PHE A 192 1.70 5.14 -18.76
CA PHE A 192 2.94 5.45 -18.03
C PHE A 192 4.09 5.83 -18.98
N ASP A 193 3.77 6.44 -20.13
CA ASP A 193 4.73 6.71 -21.21
C ASP A 193 5.43 8.08 -21.12
N GLN A 194 5.00 8.94 -20.18
CA GLN A 194 5.48 10.33 -20.10
C GLN A 194 6.97 10.41 -19.79
N SER A 195 7.49 9.57 -18.89
CA SER A 195 8.93 9.55 -18.57
C SER A 195 9.79 9.17 -19.77
N ASP A 196 9.35 8.19 -20.57
CA ASP A 196 10.07 7.78 -21.78
C ASP A 196 10.04 8.88 -22.85
N LYS A 197 8.90 9.56 -23.01
CA LYS A 197 8.76 10.75 -23.87
C LYS A 197 9.71 11.87 -23.44
N ASP A 198 9.77 12.17 -22.15
CA ASP A 198 10.63 13.22 -21.61
C ASP A 198 12.12 12.89 -21.75
N VAL A 199 12.51 11.63 -21.49
CA VAL A 199 13.90 11.17 -21.66
C VAL A 199 14.31 11.23 -23.13
N SER A 200 13.44 10.83 -24.04
CA SER A 200 13.68 10.90 -25.49
C SER A 200 13.94 12.36 -25.94
N ARG A 201 13.14 13.30 -25.43
CA ARG A 201 13.32 14.74 -25.66
C ARG A 201 14.63 15.27 -25.11
N LEU A 202 14.97 14.90 -23.87
CA LEU A 202 16.22 15.33 -23.24
C LEU A 202 17.45 14.75 -23.95
N ALA A 203 17.34 13.56 -24.54
CA ALA A 203 18.38 12.91 -25.31
C ALA A 203 18.51 13.44 -26.75
N GLY A 204 17.57 14.27 -27.22
CA GLY A 204 17.52 14.77 -28.59
C GLY A 204 17.17 13.70 -29.63
N TRP A 205 16.36 12.71 -29.24
CA TRP A 205 15.88 11.63 -30.11
C TRP A 205 14.54 11.95 -30.79
N ASP A 206 13.96 13.11 -30.47
CA ASP A 206 12.77 13.69 -31.11
C ASP A 206 13.12 14.42 -32.41
#